data_AF-A0A3N1B164-F1
#
_entry.id   AF-A0A3N1B164-F1
#
_cell.length_a   1.000
_cell.length_b   1.000
_cell.length_c   1.000
_cell.angle_alpha   90.00
_cell.angle_beta   90.00
_cell.angle_gamma   90.00
#
_symmetry.space_group_name_H-M   'P 1'
#
loop_
_entity.id
_entity.type
_entity.pdbx_description
1 polymer ?
#
loop_
_entity_poly.entity_id
_entity_poly.type
_entity_poly.pdbx_seq_one_letter_code
_entity_poly.pdbx_strand_id
1 'polypeptide(L)'
;MKLPRSVSGWTVAVFGAMALLLGAVGLAQPDVLLVLLGFDTLPTGQRAAGDYTRTFMAASSMASFNMGVYYLLAAVTDWRPFFLFSVIFRLVTTVVFAVVVVAEVAPVRFVGVAAWEGLGAVVTGVALLTERRRRVGVPSSGTGRSAGDG
;
A
#
# COMPACT_ATOMS: atom_id res chain seq x y z
N MET A 1 11.20 -13.13 14.17
CA MET A 1 11.08 -12.33 12.93
C MET A 1 11.67 -10.94 13.20
N LYS A 2 12.45 -10.36 12.27
CA LYS A 2 13.03 -9.01 12.45
C LYS A 2 11.91 -7.97 12.21
N LEU A 3 11.67 -7.10 13.19
CA LEU A 3 10.64 -6.06 13.13
C LEU A 3 11.14 -4.84 12.32
N PRO A 4 10.23 -4.04 11.72
CA PRO A 4 10.59 -2.78 11.05
C PRO A 4 11.33 -1.84 12.00
N ARG A 5 12.37 -1.17 11.49
CA ARG A 5 13.27 -0.32 12.30
C ARG A 5 12.97 1.17 12.20
N SER A 6 12.08 1.56 11.30
CA SER A 6 11.74 2.95 10.99
C SER A 6 10.23 3.18 11.06
N VAL A 7 9.80 4.43 11.27
CA VAL A 7 8.37 4.77 11.33
C VAL A 7 7.74 4.53 9.95
N SER A 8 8.45 4.92 8.88
CA SER A 8 8.05 4.64 7.50
C SER A 8 7.98 3.12 7.19
N GLY A 9 8.89 2.33 7.76
CA GLY A 9 8.81 0.87 7.67
C GLY A 9 7.57 0.29 8.35
N TRP A 10 7.15 0.84 9.50
CA TRP A 10 5.91 0.42 10.17
C TRP A 10 4.66 0.78 9.38
N THR A 11 4.59 1.97 8.76
CA THR A 11 3.44 2.33 7.92
C THR A 11 3.31 1.35 6.75
N VAL A 12 4.42 1.07 6.05
CA VAL A 12 4.45 0.12 4.93
C VAL A 12 4.13 -1.30 5.37
N ALA A 13 4.57 -1.73 6.56
CA ALA A 13 4.23 -3.04 7.10
C ALA A 13 2.72 -3.20 7.35
N VAL A 14 2.06 -2.19 7.93
CA VAL A 14 0.60 -2.22 8.16
C VAL A 14 -0.16 -2.31 6.84
N PHE A 15 0.21 -1.49 5.85
CA PHE A 15 -0.41 -1.56 4.52
C PHE A 15 -0.14 -2.90 3.84
N GLY A 16 1.07 -3.44 3.94
CA GLY A 16 1.42 -4.75 3.40
C GLY A 16 0.62 -5.88 4.05
N ALA A 17 0.48 -5.87 5.37
CA ALA A 17 -0.34 -6.85 6.09
C ALA A 17 -1.82 -6.77 5.68
N MET A 18 -2.38 -5.57 5.58
CA MET A 18 -3.76 -5.39 5.12
C MET A 18 -3.96 -5.86 3.68
N ALA A 19 -3.05 -5.51 2.76
CA ALA A 19 -3.11 -5.96 1.36
C ALA A 19 -3.00 -7.48 1.24
N LEU A 20 -2.15 -8.11 2.06
CA LEU A 20 -2.00 -9.55 2.13
C LEU A 20 -3.29 -10.22 2.63
N LEU A 21 -3.87 -9.72 3.73
CA LEU A 21 -5.10 -10.25 4.31
C LEU A 21 -6.29 -10.08 3.38
N LEU A 22 -6.47 -8.89 2.82
CA LEU A 22 -7.54 -8.63 1.84
C LEU A 22 -7.36 -9.50 0.59
N GLY A 23 -6.12 -9.64 0.09
CA GLY A 23 -5.83 -10.55 -1.01
C GLY A 23 -6.19 -12.01 -0.70
N ALA A 24 -5.84 -12.48 0.51
CA ALA A 24 -6.21 -13.83 0.95
C ALA A 24 -7.73 -14.01 1.09
N VAL A 25 -8.43 -13.03 1.66
CA VAL A 25 -9.91 -13.02 1.75
C VAL A 25 -10.53 -13.04 0.36
N GLY A 26 -10.03 -12.26 -0.59
CA GLY A 26 -10.54 -12.23 -1.95
C GLY A 26 -10.32 -13.52 -2.74
N LEU A 27 -9.22 -14.22 -2.48
CA LEU A 27 -8.97 -15.55 -3.05
C LEU A 27 -9.89 -16.61 -2.44
N ALA A 28 -10.15 -16.54 -1.13
CA ALA A 28 -11.00 -17.52 -0.44
C ALA A 28 -12.50 -17.25 -0.63
N GLN A 29 -12.89 -15.98 -0.68
CA GLN A 29 -14.26 -15.46 -0.59
C GLN A 29 -14.42 -14.20 -1.47
N PRO A 30 -14.35 -14.32 -2.82
CA PRO A 30 -14.37 -13.17 -3.72
C PRO A 30 -15.65 -12.33 -3.60
N ASP A 31 -16.78 -12.98 -3.31
CA ASP A 31 -18.07 -12.30 -3.17
C ASP A 31 -18.09 -11.31 -1.99
N VAL A 32 -17.34 -11.57 -0.92
CA VAL A 32 -17.23 -10.64 0.23
C VAL A 32 -16.60 -9.31 -0.22
N LEU A 33 -15.55 -9.36 -1.04
CA LEU A 33 -14.89 -8.16 -1.55
C LEU A 33 -15.74 -7.46 -2.62
N LEU A 34 -16.46 -8.21 -3.46
CA LEU A 34 -17.39 -7.63 -4.43
C LEU A 34 -18.48 -6.80 -3.73
N VAL A 35 -19.14 -7.36 -2.70
CA VAL A 35 -20.17 -6.64 -1.93
C VAL A 35 -19.57 -5.42 -1.22
N LEU A 36 -18.38 -5.55 -0.64
CA LEU A 36 -17.71 -4.44 0.05
C LEU A 36 -17.40 -3.27 -0.89
N LEU A 37 -17.00 -3.58 -2.13
CA LEU A 37 -16.76 -2.62 -3.20
C LEU A 37 -18.06 -2.09 -3.85
N GLY A 38 -19.21 -2.65 -3.50
CA GLY A 38 -20.53 -2.20 -3.96
C GLY A 38 -21.00 -2.86 -5.25
N PHE A 39 -20.43 -4.00 -5.61
CA PHE A 39 -20.94 -4.82 -6.69
C PHE A 39 -22.04 -5.75 -6.20
N ASP A 40 -23.04 -5.97 -7.04
CA ASP A 40 -24.01 -7.03 -6.83
C ASP A 40 -23.37 -8.40 -7.09
N THR A 41 -23.70 -9.38 -6.25
CA THR A 41 -23.19 -10.74 -6.38
C THR A 41 -24.30 -11.69 -6.77
N LEU A 42 -24.08 -12.43 -7.87
CA LEU A 42 -24.97 -13.50 -8.29
C LEU A 42 -24.47 -14.87 -7.77
N PRO A 43 -25.38 -15.75 -7.32
CA PRO A 43 -25.07 -17.14 -7.04
C PRO A 43 -24.44 -17.83 -8.26
N THR A 44 -23.55 -18.80 -8.03
CA THR A 44 -22.77 -19.45 -9.09
C THR A 44 -23.62 -20.00 -10.23
N GLY A 45 -24.79 -20.59 -9.92
CA GLY A 45 -25.70 -21.17 -10.91
C GLY A 45 -26.53 -20.14 -11.70
N GLN A 46 -26.45 -18.85 -11.38
CA GLN A 46 -27.23 -17.78 -12.02
C GLN A 46 -26.35 -16.83 -12.84
N ARG A 47 -25.03 -17.06 -12.88
CA ARG A 47 -24.10 -16.24 -13.66
C ARG A 47 -24.20 -16.62 -15.14
N ALA A 48 -24.30 -15.61 -15.99
CA ALA A 48 -24.34 -15.80 -17.44
C ALA A 48 -23.01 -16.36 -17.95
N ALA A 49 -23.06 -17.08 -19.08
CA ALA A 49 -21.85 -17.48 -19.79
C ALA A 49 -21.07 -16.21 -20.20
N GLY A 50 -19.80 -16.12 -19.79
CA GLY A 50 -18.95 -14.95 -20.01
C GLY A 50 -18.87 -13.98 -18.82
N ASP A 51 -19.60 -14.22 -17.72
CA ASP A 51 -19.36 -13.49 -16.48
C ASP A 51 -18.05 -13.94 -15.81
N TYR A 52 -16.98 -13.19 -16.09
CA TYR A 52 -15.65 -13.41 -15.52
C TYR A 52 -15.38 -12.55 -14.28
N THR A 53 -16.39 -11.93 -13.67
CA THR A 53 -16.21 -11.03 -12.52
C THR A 53 -15.45 -11.68 -11.38
N ARG A 54 -15.76 -12.94 -11.05
CA ARG A 54 -15.03 -13.69 -10.01
C ARG A 54 -13.60 -14.03 -10.41
N THR A 55 -13.35 -14.29 -11.70
CA THR A 55 -12.00 -14.53 -12.21
C THR A 55 -11.15 -13.27 -12.13
N PHE A 56 -11.70 -12.12 -12.53
CA PHE A 56 -11.06 -10.82 -12.33
C PHE A 56 -10.83 -10.52 -10.86
N MET A 57 -11.83 -10.78 -9.99
CA MET A 57 -11.69 -10.60 -8.55
C MET A 57 -10.56 -11.48 -7.99
N ALA A 58 -10.44 -12.74 -8.40
CA ALA A 58 -9.36 -13.62 -7.99
C ALA A 58 -7.99 -13.11 -8.47
N ALA A 59 -7.88 -12.66 -9.73
CA ALA A 59 -6.66 -12.08 -10.27
C ALA A 59 -6.24 -10.80 -9.51
N SER A 60 -7.18 -9.88 -9.26
CA SER A 60 -6.96 -8.68 -8.45
C SER A 60 -6.57 -9.02 -7.01
N SER A 61 -7.19 -10.05 -6.42
CA SER A 61 -6.87 -10.52 -5.06
C SER A 61 -5.47 -11.12 -4.97
N MET A 62 -5.05 -11.89 -5.98
CA MET A 62 -3.70 -12.43 -6.06
C MET A 62 -2.66 -11.30 -6.20
N ALA A 63 -2.96 -10.28 -7.00
CA ALA A 63 -2.11 -9.10 -7.12
C ALA A 63 -1.96 -8.36 -5.77
N SER A 64 -3.06 -8.17 -5.03
CA SER A 64 -3.04 -7.60 -3.68
C SER A 64 -2.23 -8.45 -2.71
N PHE A 65 -2.39 -9.77 -2.75
CA PHE A 65 -1.63 -10.70 -1.92
C PHE A 65 -0.12 -10.57 -2.17
N ASN A 66 0.30 -10.58 -3.44
CA ASN A 66 1.70 -10.43 -3.84
C ASN A 66 2.27 -9.09 -3.40
N MET A 67 1.54 -7.99 -3.61
CA MET A 67 1.97 -6.67 -3.14
C MET A 67 2.10 -6.61 -1.61
N GLY A 68 1.22 -7.29 -0.88
CA GLY A 68 1.34 -7.45 0.57
C GLY A 68 2.66 -8.10 0.97
N VAL A 69 3.05 -9.20 0.32
CA VAL A 69 4.34 -9.87 0.55
C VAL A 69 5.51 -8.92 0.25
N TYR A 70 5.49 -8.21 -0.88
CA TYR A 70 6.56 -7.29 -1.26
C TYR A 70 6.69 -6.13 -0.26
N TYR A 71 5.59 -5.59 0.24
CA TYR A 71 5.58 -4.51 1.22
C TYR A 71 6.15 -4.97 2.56
N LEU A 72 5.76 -6.17 3.02
CA LEU A 72 6.31 -6.74 4.25
C LEU A 72 7.80 -7.02 4.13
N LEU A 73 8.27 -7.56 2.99
CA LEU A 73 9.69 -7.77 2.75
C LEU A 73 10.47 -6.45 2.72
N ALA A 74 9.93 -5.43 2.03
CA ALA A 74 10.52 -4.10 2.00
C ALA A 74 10.58 -3.47 3.39
N ALA A 75 9.55 -3.66 4.22
CA ALA A 75 9.51 -3.16 5.59
C ALA A 75 10.57 -3.83 6.49
N VAL A 76 10.74 -5.15 6.39
CA VAL A 76 11.75 -5.90 7.16
C VAL A 76 13.18 -5.55 6.72
N THR A 77 13.37 -5.23 5.44
CA THR A 77 14.67 -4.85 4.87
C THR A 77 14.98 -3.36 4.95
N ASP A 78 14.04 -2.53 5.45
CA ASP A 78 14.10 -1.05 5.45
C ASP A 78 14.44 -0.46 4.05
N TRP A 79 13.84 -1.02 2.99
CA TRP A 79 14.11 -0.59 1.62
C TRP A 79 13.46 0.76 1.28
N ARG A 80 14.11 1.85 1.70
CA ARG A 80 13.58 3.23 1.59
C ARG A 80 13.19 3.70 0.18
N PRO A 81 13.96 3.41 -0.90
CA PRO A 81 13.51 3.70 -2.26
C PRO A 81 12.15 3.10 -2.59
N PHE A 82 11.86 1.89 -2.11
CA PHE A 82 10.56 1.26 -2.29
C PHE A 82 9.45 1.99 -1.52
N PHE A 83 9.73 2.51 -0.32
CA PHE A 83 8.76 3.30 0.44
C PHE A 83 8.41 4.62 -0.28
N LEU A 84 9.39 5.27 -0.91
CA LEU A 84 9.12 6.46 -1.71
C LEU A 84 8.31 6.11 -2.96
N PHE A 85 8.67 5.03 -3.63
CA PHE A 85 7.96 4.53 -4.81
C PHE A 85 6.51 4.18 -4.49
N SER A 86 6.25 3.53 -3.35
CA SER A 86 4.89 3.21 -2.92
C SER A 86 4.06 4.47 -2.69
N VAL A 87 4.61 5.54 -2.10
CA VAL A 87 3.90 6.83 -1.97
C VAL A 87 3.45 7.37 -3.33
N ILE A 88 4.34 7.38 -4.33
CA ILE A 88 4.02 7.87 -5.68
C ILE A 88 2.88 7.05 -6.29
N PHE A 89 3.00 5.73 -6.30
CA PHE A 89 1.98 4.87 -6.92
C PHE A 89 0.64 4.95 -6.19
N ARG A 90 0.64 5.10 -4.87
CA ARG A 90 -0.61 5.26 -4.10
C ARG A 90 -1.31 6.58 -4.39
N LEU A 91 -0.56 7.66 -4.64
CA LEU A 91 -1.16 8.90 -5.14
C LEU A 91 -1.75 8.71 -6.54
N VAL A 92 -1.06 7.99 -7.43
CA VAL A 92 -1.61 7.64 -8.75
C VAL A 92 -2.90 6.83 -8.61
N THR A 93 -2.91 5.79 -7.77
CA THR A 93 -4.10 4.97 -7.50
C THR A 93 -5.25 5.79 -6.92
N THR A 94 -4.95 6.73 -6.02
CA THR A 94 -5.92 7.67 -5.46
C THR A 94 -6.59 8.48 -6.56
N VAL A 95 -5.79 9.07 -7.46
CA VAL A 95 -6.29 9.87 -8.58
C VAL A 95 -7.11 9.02 -9.53
N VAL A 96 -6.62 7.84 -9.92
CA VAL A 96 -7.34 6.92 -10.83
C VAL A 96 -8.70 6.56 -10.24
N PHE A 97 -8.77 6.16 -8.97
CA PHE A 97 -10.04 5.78 -8.36
C PHE A 97 -10.99 6.97 -8.17
N ALA A 98 -10.48 8.15 -7.87
CA ALA A 98 -11.31 9.36 -7.84
C ALA A 98 -11.89 9.66 -9.24
N VAL A 99 -11.07 9.58 -10.29
CA VAL A 99 -11.49 9.86 -11.68
C VAL A 99 -12.55 8.88 -12.15
N VAL A 100 -12.37 7.57 -11.93
CA VAL A 100 -13.37 6.57 -12.40
C VAL A 100 -14.70 6.67 -11.66
N VAL A 101 -14.72 7.16 -10.42
CA VAL A 101 -15.98 7.47 -9.73
C VAL A 101 -16.64 8.71 -10.32
N VAL A 102 -15.87 9.79 -10.52
CA VAL A 102 -16.39 11.04 -11.12
C VAL A 102 -16.90 10.81 -12.53
N ALA A 103 -16.27 9.91 -13.29
CA ALA A 103 -16.68 9.51 -14.63
C ALA A 103 -17.83 8.48 -14.64
N GLU A 104 -18.40 8.13 -13.47
CA GLU A 104 -19.49 7.15 -13.31
C GLU A 104 -19.17 5.74 -13.86
N VAL A 105 -17.88 5.40 -13.98
CA VAL A 105 -17.40 4.09 -14.41
C VAL A 105 -17.40 3.09 -13.25
N ALA A 106 -17.20 3.56 -12.01
CA ALA A 106 -17.11 2.74 -10.81
C ALA A 106 -18.13 3.15 -9.74
N PRO A 107 -18.56 2.22 -8.86
CA PRO A 107 -19.44 2.53 -7.73
C PRO A 107 -18.87 3.61 -6.82
N VAL A 108 -19.73 4.45 -6.23
CA VAL A 108 -19.31 5.52 -5.28
C VAL A 108 -18.49 5.02 -4.10
N ARG A 109 -18.61 3.73 -3.74
CA ARG A 109 -17.79 3.10 -2.69
C ARG A 109 -16.28 3.13 -2.99
N PHE A 110 -15.88 3.28 -4.26
CA PHE A 110 -14.47 3.46 -4.63
C PHE A 110 -13.88 4.79 -4.17
N VAL A 111 -14.69 5.77 -3.76
CA VAL A 111 -14.18 6.96 -3.03
C VAL A 111 -13.48 6.54 -1.74
N GLY A 112 -14.00 5.52 -1.05
CA GLY A 112 -13.36 4.97 0.15
C GLY A 112 -11.99 4.38 -0.16
N VAL A 113 -11.84 3.70 -1.29
CA VAL A 113 -10.56 3.15 -1.76
C VAL A 113 -9.59 4.29 -2.11
N ALA A 114 -10.04 5.30 -2.86
CA ALA A 114 -9.22 6.47 -3.18
C ALA A 114 -8.74 7.19 -1.91
N ALA A 115 -9.64 7.44 -0.95
CA ALA A 115 -9.32 8.08 0.31
C ALA A 115 -8.32 7.25 1.14
N TRP A 116 -8.48 5.92 1.15
CA TRP A 116 -7.58 5.00 1.85
C TRP A 116 -6.16 5.04 1.28
N GLU A 117 -6.04 5.03 -0.06
CA GLU A 117 -4.77 5.14 -0.75
C GLU A 117 -4.10 6.48 -0.50
N GLY A 118 -4.88 7.57 -0.58
CA GLY A 118 -4.38 8.93 -0.36
C GLY A 118 -3.89 9.13 1.07
N LEU A 119 -4.68 8.68 2.05
CA LEU A 119 -4.30 8.76 3.47
C LEU A 119 -2.99 8.03 3.72
N GLY A 120 -2.84 6.82 3.21
CA GLY A 120 -1.63 6.07 3.46
C GLY A 120 -0.40 6.59 2.71
N ALA A 121 -0.59 7.18 1.53
CA ALA A 121 0.47 7.92 0.84
C ALA A 121 0.93 9.12 1.67
N VAL A 122 0.00 9.89 2.23
CA VAL A 122 0.31 11.03 3.12
C VAL A 122 1.04 10.57 4.37
N VAL A 123 0.52 9.58 5.10
CA VAL A 123 1.14 9.06 6.33
C VAL A 123 2.57 8.57 6.06
N THR A 124 2.76 7.76 5.01
CA THR A 124 4.10 7.23 4.67
C THR A 124 5.04 8.34 4.19
N GLY A 125 4.55 9.26 3.37
CA GLY A 125 5.32 10.41 2.88
C GLY A 125 5.78 11.33 4.03
N VAL A 126 4.89 11.66 4.97
CA VAL A 126 5.22 12.45 6.16
C VAL A 126 6.25 11.74 7.04
N ALA A 127 6.13 10.42 7.22
CA ALA A 127 7.12 9.63 7.95
C ALA A 127 8.51 9.73 7.28
N LEU A 128 8.59 9.54 5.96
CA LEU A 128 9.84 9.65 5.20
C LEU A 128 10.45 11.06 5.28
N LEU A 129 9.63 12.11 5.16
CA LEU A 129 10.08 13.51 5.26
C LEU A 129 10.64 13.81 6.65
N THR A 130 9.96 13.35 7.70
CA THR A 130 10.39 13.55 9.09
C THR A 130 11.70 12.83 9.37
N GLU A 131 11.86 11.59 8.90
CA GLU A 131 13.09 10.84 9.04
C GLU A 131 14.26 11.48 8.28
N ARG A 132 14.01 12.00 7.07
CA ARG A 132 15.03 12.73 6.29
C ARG A 132 15.50 13.97 7.03
N ARG A 133 14.58 14.76 7.61
CA ARG A 133 14.91 15.95 8.39
C ARG A 133 15.76 15.62 9.62
N ARG A 134 15.43 14.54 10.35
CA ARG A 134 16.22 14.09 11.50
C ARG A 134 17.64 13.66 11.14
N ARG A 135 17.86 13.08 9.95
CA ARG A 135 19.20 12.69 9.48
C ARG A 135 20.08 13.90 9.11
N VAL A 136 19.49 14.95 8.56
CA VAL A 136 20.22 16.17 8.16
C VAL A 136 20.55 17.06 9.38
N GLY A 137 19.73 17.02 10.43
CA GLY A 137 19.89 17.84 11.63
C GLY A 137 20.92 17.36 12.65
N VAL A 138 21.66 16.27 12.39
CA VAL A 138 22.77 15.82 13.24
C VAL A 138 24.07 16.39 12.65
N PRO A 139 24.68 17.44 13.25
CA PRO A 139 26.00 17.89 12.82
C PRO A 139 26.99 16.76 13.06
N SER A 140 27.79 16.40 12.05
CA SER A 140 28.96 15.56 12.27
C SER A 140 29.88 16.31 13.23
N SER A 141 29.99 15.85 14.47
CA SER A 141 31.08 16.23 15.36
C SER A 141 32.38 15.68 14.77
N GLY A 142 32.90 16.39 13.76
CA GLY A 142 34.21 16.16 13.18
C GLY A 142 35.25 16.61 14.20
N THR A 143 35.74 15.67 14.99
CA THR A 143 36.91 15.85 15.84
C THR A 143 38.14 15.94 14.92
N GLY A 144 38.45 17.16 14.49
CA GLY A 144 39.80 17.55 14.09
C GLY A 144 40.62 17.96 15.32
N ARG A 145 41.94 17.74 15.24
CA ARG A 145 43.02 17.85 16.27
C ARG A 145 43.11 16.64 17.22
N SER A 146 44.25 15.97 17.36
CA SER A 146 45.62 16.50 17.46
C SER A 146 46.63 15.70 16.61
N ALA A 147 47.30 16.39 15.68
CA ALA A 147 48.66 16.06 15.27
C ALA A 147 49.55 17.05 16.01
N GLY A 148 50.34 16.55 16.95
CA GLY A 148 51.20 17.36 17.79
C GLY A 148 51.53 16.62 19.07
N ASP A 149 52.57 15.80 18.99
CA ASP A 149 53.58 15.48 20.01
C ASP A 149 54.67 14.75 19.19
N GLY A 150 55.86 15.29 18.95
CA GLY A 150 56.71 16.04 19.87
C GLY A 150 57.84 15.10 20.28
#